data_AF-A0A821QII7-F1
#
_entry.id   AF-A0A821QII7-F1
#
_cell.length_a   1.000
_cell.length_b   1.000
_cell.length_c   1.000
_cell.angle_alpha   90.00
_cell.angle_beta   90.00
_cell.angle_gamma   90.00
#
_symmetry.space_group_name_H-M   'P 1'
#
loop_
_entity.id
_entity.type
_entity.pdbx_description
1 polymer ?
#
loop_
_entity_poly.entity_id
_entity_poly.type
_entity_poly.pdbx_seq_one_letter_code
_entity_poly.pdbx_strand_id
1 'polypeptide(L)'
;MTITIILIGALISLVFYYLWTLKSNYDYFKRRNIPGPPPKLFFGHYLSIWSTLSFNRQIPEWTRKYGSLYGIFQGTRPIYVASDVDFLQELFIKQFSLFHSRPMNFLVRMLKSIAPGLAS
;
A
#
# COMPACT_ATOMS: atom_id res chain seq x y z
N MET A 1 16.77 37.80 -7.77
CA MET A 1 15.39 37.95 -7.26
C MET A 1 14.36 37.28 -8.17
N THR A 2 14.43 37.43 -9.49
CA THR A 2 13.52 36.73 -10.44
C THR A 2 13.74 35.21 -10.46
N ILE A 3 14.98 34.75 -10.59
CA ILE A 3 15.32 33.32 -10.59
C ILE A 3 14.86 32.63 -9.30
N THR A 4 15.05 33.27 -8.14
CA THR A 4 14.61 32.73 -6.85
C THR A 4 13.10 32.58 -6.77
N ILE A 5 12.32 33.53 -7.31
CA ILE A 5 10.86 33.44 -7.36
C ILE A 5 10.41 32.29 -8.29
N ILE A 6 11.06 32.13 -9.45
CA ILE A 6 10.78 31.05 -10.39
C ILE A 6 11.06 29.69 -9.75
N LEU A 7 12.19 29.52 -9.06
CA LEU A 7 12.55 28.28 -8.38
C LEU A 7 11.56 27.93 -7.25
N ILE A 8 11.14 28.92 -6.46
CA ILE A 8 10.13 28.72 -5.42
C ILE A 8 8.77 28.32 -6.04
N GLY A 9 8.35 29.00 -7.11
CA GLY A 9 7.12 28.65 -7.83
C GLY A 9 7.16 27.21 -8.35
N ALA A 10 8.26 26.82 -9.01
CA ALA A 10 8.46 25.47 -9.51
C ALA A 10 8.43 24.42 -8.38
N LEU A 11 9.07 24.70 -7.24
CA LEU A 11 9.06 23.82 -6.07
C LEU A 11 7.64 23.63 -5.52
N ILE A 12 6.88 24.72 -5.37
CA ILE A 12 5.50 24.67 -4.88
C ILE A 12 4.62 23.85 -5.84
N SER A 13 4.73 24.08 -7.15
CA SER A 13 4.00 23.31 -8.16
C SER A 13 4.36 21.83 -8.11
N LEU A 14 5.63 21.48 -7.94
CA LEU A 14 6.08 20.10 -7.80
C LEU A 14 5.50 19.43 -6.56
N VAL A 15 5.53 20.12 -5.40
CA VAL A 15 4.95 19.62 -4.15
C VAL A 15 3.44 19.42 -4.29
N PHE A 16 2.74 20.38 -4.88
CA PHE A 16 1.30 20.27 -5.10
C PHE A 16 0.94 19.10 -6.02
N TYR A 17 1.65 18.96 -7.14
CA TYR A 17 1.49 17.84 -8.07
C TYR A 17 1.74 16.49 -7.38
N TYR A 18 2.78 16.41 -6.56
CA TYR A 18 3.11 15.22 -5.79
C TYR A 18 1.99 14.87 -4.78
N LEU A 19 1.51 15.84 -4.01
CA LEU A 19 0.42 15.64 -3.04
C LEU A 19 -0.90 15.24 -3.72
N TRP A 20 -1.20 15.84 -4.88
CA TRP A 20 -2.37 15.49 -5.68
C TRP A 20 -2.32 14.04 -6.16
N THR A 21 -1.19 13.63 -6.71
CA THR A 21 -0.95 12.25 -7.16
C THR A 21 -1.07 11.27 -6.00
N LEU A 22 -0.50 11.62 -4.85
CA LEU A 22 -0.55 10.80 -3.65
C LEU A 22 -2.00 10.62 -3.15
N LYS A 23 -2.79 11.69 -3.10
CA LYS A 23 -4.22 11.64 -2.75
C LYS A 23 -5.01 10.76 -3.71
N SER A 24 -4.78 10.93 -5.02
CA SER A 24 -5.42 10.10 -6.05
C SER A 24 -5.09 8.61 -5.91
N ASN A 25 -3.87 8.28 -5.48
CA ASN A 25 -3.49 6.89 -5.19
C ASN A 25 -4.27 6.33 -3.99
N TYR A 26 -4.46 7.11 -2.92
CA TYR A 26 -5.22 6.67 -1.75
C TYR A 26 -6.73 6.54 -1.97
N ASP A 27 -7.27 7.23 -2.98
CA ASP A 27 -8.66 7.06 -3.41
C ASP A 27 -8.90 5.76 -4.21
N TYR A 28 -7.88 4.90 -4.41
CA TYR A 28 -7.97 3.66 -5.21
C TYR A 28 -9.13 2.73 -4.82
N PHE A 29 -9.30 2.46 -3.52
CA PHE A 29 -10.38 1.59 -3.02
C PHE A 29 -11.73 2.30 -3.00
N LYS A 30 -11.72 3.61 -2.69
CA LYS A 30 -12.92 4.46 -2.72
C LYS A 30 -13.54 4.48 -4.12
N ARG A 31 -12.72 4.60 -5.17
CA ARG A 31 -13.17 4.52 -6.57
C ARG A 31 -13.76 3.17 -6.97
N ARG A 32 -13.45 2.10 -6.24
CA ARG A 32 -13.92 0.73 -6.52
C ARG A 32 -15.03 0.28 -5.57
N ASN A 33 -15.54 1.18 -4.73
CA ASN A 33 -16.53 0.87 -3.68
C ASN A 33 -16.08 -0.26 -2.75
N ILE A 34 -14.78 -0.34 -2.46
CA ILE A 34 -14.23 -1.37 -1.57
C ILE A 34 -14.06 -0.74 -0.19
N PRO A 35 -14.63 -1.34 0.86
CA PRO A 35 -14.50 -0.83 2.22
C PRO A 35 -13.05 -0.95 2.70
N GLY A 36 -12.67 -0.10 3.66
CA GLY A 36 -11.34 -0.18 4.26
C GLY A 36 -11.08 0.94 5.27
N PRO A 37 -10.05 0.76 6.11
CA PRO A 37 -9.58 1.82 6.99
C PRO A 37 -9.05 3.04 6.21
N PRO A 38 -9.24 4.26 6.73
CA PRO A 38 -8.74 5.47 6.09
C PRO A 38 -7.20 5.49 6.14
N PRO A 39 -6.50 5.58 4.99
CA PRO A 39 -5.05 5.59 4.97
C PRO A 39 -4.49 6.89 5.54
N LYS A 40 -3.36 6.81 6.26
CA LYS A 40 -2.56 7.99 6.59
C LYS A 40 -1.73 8.40 5.37
N LEU A 41 -1.67 9.71 5.09
CA LEU A 41 -0.86 10.24 4.00
C LEU A 41 0.63 9.85 4.19
N PHE A 42 1.32 9.60 3.08
CA PHE A 42 2.72 9.12 2.97
C PHE A 42 3.01 7.69 3.43
N PHE A 43 2.48 7.27 4.58
CA PHE A 43 2.82 5.96 5.17
C PHE A 43 1.72 4.91 5.02
N GLY A 44 0.54 5.28 4.52
CA GLY A 44 -0.61 4.39 4.44
C GLY A 44 -0.96 3.83 5.82
N HIS A 45 -0.94 2.49 5.92
CA HIS A 45 -1.12 1.75 7.17
C HIS A 45 0.19 1.16 7.70
N TYR A 46 1.33 1.51 7.09
CA TYR A 46 2.63 0.97 7.49
C TYR A 46 2.93 1.29 8.96
N LEU A 47 2.68 2.53 9.39
CA LEU A 47 2.87 2.94 10.78
C LEU A 47 2.00 2.12 11.76
N SER A 48 0.71 1.91 11.45
CA SER A 48 -0.19 1.10 12.30
C SER A 48 0.17 -0.38 12.30
N ILE A 49 0.83 -0.87 11.25
CA ILE A 49 1.21 -2.27 11.10
C ILE A 49 2.59 -2.54 11.75
N TRP A 50 3.52 -1.59 11.65
CA TRP A 50 4.89 -1.71 12.16
C TRP A 50 5.06 -1.32 13.62
N SER A 51 4.23 -0.41 14.14
CA SER A 51 4.43 0.12 15.50
C SER A 51 4.16 -0.87 16.63
N THR A 52 3.72 -2.09 16.33
CA THR A 52 3.16 -2.94 17.38
C THR A 52 3.21 -4.41 17.04
N LEU A 53 3.27 -5.24 18.08
CA LEU A 53 2.82 -6.65 18.12
C LEU A 53 1.33 -6.84 17.72
N SER A 54 0.75 -5.93 16.91
CA SER A 54 -0.68 -5.79 16.65
C SER A 54 -1.13 -6.23 15.26
N PHE A 55 -0.27 -6.69 14.34
CA PHE A 55 -0.77 -7.20 13.05
C PHE A 55 -1.83 -8.30 13.26
N ASN A 56 -1.56 -9.21 14.20
CA ASN A 56 -2.46 -10.28 14.61
C ASN A 56 -3.75 -9.82 15.31
N ARG A 57 -3.83 -8.56 15.77
CA ARG A 57 -5.03 -8.00 16.43
C ARG A 57 -5.79 -7.04 15.51
N GLN A 58 -5.07 -6.21 14.76
CA GLN A 58 -5.61 -5.17 13.91
C GLN A 58 -6.33 -5.74 12.68
N ILE A 59 -5.80 -6.80 12.08
CA ILE A 59 -6.43 -7.46 10.92
C ILE A 59 -7.78 -8.08 11.32
N PRO A 60 -7.90 -8.88 12.40
CA PRO A 60 -9.20 -9.34 12.87
C PRO A 60 -10.20 -8.22 13.19
N GLU A 61 -9.76 -7.13 13.80
CA GLU A 61 -10.63 -5.97 14.09
C GLU A 61 -11.15 -5.31 12.81
N TRP A 62 -10.29 -5.10 11.83
CA TRP A 62 -10.70 -4.56 10.53
C TRP A 62 -11.59 -5.53 9.77
N THR A 63 -11.31 -6.83 9.82
CA THR A 63 -12.17 -7.86 9.21
C THR A 63 -13.57 -7.81 9.84
N ARG A 64 -13.67 -7.67 11.16
CA ARG A 64 -14.96 -7.50 11.85
C ARG A 64 -15.70 -6.22 11.45
N LYS A 65 -14.96 -5.13 11.17
CA LYS A 65 -15.54 -3.81 10.87
C LYS A 65 -15.90 -3.61 9.39
N TYR A 66 -15.08 -4.12 8.49
CA TYR A 66 -15.16 -3.87 7.05
C TYR A 66 -15.61 -5.11 6.25
N GLY A 67 -15.72 -6.27 6.89
CA GLY A 67 -16.17 -7.52 6.29
C GLY A 67 -15.03 -8.43 5.84
N SER A 68 -15.41 -9.50 5.13
CA SER A 68 -14.48 -10.54 4.64
C SER A 68 -13.58 -10.09 3.50
N LEU A 69 -13.87 -8.96 2.84
CA LEU A 69 -13.06 -8.38 1.78
C LEU A 69 -12.95 -6.86 1.96
N TYR A 70 -11.73 -6.38 2.17
CA TYR A 70 -11.47 -4.95 2.33
C TYR A 70 -10.07 -4.56 1.82
N GLY A 71 -9.88 -3.26 1.58
CA GLY A 71 -8.63 -2.70 1.08
C GLY A 71 -7.80 -2.02 2.17
N ILE A 72 -6.48 -2.26 2.18
CA ILE A 72 -5.51 -1.53 2.99
C ILE A 72 -4.37 -1.00 2.10
N PHE A 73 -3.57 -0.10 2.64
CA PHE A 73 -2.39 0.44 1.94
C PHE A 73 -1.11 0.15 2.71
N GLN A 74 -0.14 -0.49 2.06
CA GLN A 74 1.23 -0.60 2.55
C GLN A 74 2.08 0.49 1.90
N GLY A 75 2.36 1.56 2.64
CA GLY A 75 2.88 2.80 2.06
C GLY A 75 1.87 3.39 1.07
N THR A 76 2.20 3.41 -0.21
CA THR A 76 1.32 3.84 -1.31
C THR A 76 0.72 2.68 -2.10
N ARG A 77 1.09 1.42 -1.79
CA ARG A 77 0.62 0.25 -2.53
C ARG A 77 -0.73 -0.22 -1.99
N PRO A 78 -1.77 -0.34 -2.84
CA PRO A 78 -3.04 -0.94 -2.44
C PRO A 78 -2.87 -2.45 -2.25
N ILE A 79 -3.46 -2.99 -1.18
CA ILE A 79 -3.45 -4.40 -0.82
C ILE A 79 -4.88 -4.82 -0.47
N TYR A 80 -5.30 -5.95 -0.99
CA TYR A 80 -6.57 -6.58 -0.62
C TYR A 80 -6.35 -7.52 0.55
N VAL A 81 -7.24 -7.46 1.53
CA VAL A 81 -7.33 -8.44 2.61
C VAL A 81 -8.62 -9.21 2.39
N ALA A 82 -8.49 -10.52 2.19
CA ALA A 82 -9.59 -11.44 2.02
C ALA A 82 -9.54 -12.52 3.11
N SER A 83 -10.68 -12.79 3.72
CA SER A 83 -10.83 -13.80 4.78
C SER A 83 -11.88 -14.87 4.45
N ASP A 84 -12.46 -14.82 3.26
CA ASP A 84 -13.45 -15.78 2.78
C ASP A 84 -12.76 -17.04 2.21
N VAL A 85 -13.12 -18.22 2.73
CA VAL A 85 -12.43 -19.48 2.39
C VAL A 85 -12.64 -19.87 0.93
N ASP A 86 -13.85 -19.72 0.41
CA ASP A 86 -14.19 -20.09 -0.96
C ASP A 86 -13.43 -19.19 -1.96
N PHE A 87 -13.37 -17.89 -1.66
CA PHE A 87 -12.59 -16.93 -2.44
C PHE A 87 -11.08 -17.22 -2.40
N LEU A 88 -10.53 -17.54 -1.23
CA LEU A 88 -9.12 -17.91 -1.11
C LEU A 88 -8.83 -19.22 -1.86
N GLN A 89 -9.73 -20.21 -1.82
CA GLN A 89 -9.59 -21.45 -2.56
C GLN A 89 -9.56 -21.19 -4.07
N GLU A 90 -10.43 -20.32 -4.57
CA GLU A 90 -10.42 -19.90 -5.97
C GLU A 90 -9.10 -19.22 -6.37
N LEU A 91 -8.63 -18.27 -5.56
CA LEU A 91 -7.39 -17.55 -5.83
C LEU A 91 -6.15 -18.44 -5.78
N PHE A 92 -6.04 -19.30 -4.77
CA PHE A 92 -4.83 -20.10 -4.54
C PHE A 92 -4.80 -21.40 -5.32
N ILE A 93 -5.96 -21.95 -5.74
CA ILE A 93 -6.01 -23.18 -6.53
C ILE A 93 -6.20 -22.87 -8.01
N LYS A 94 -7.30 -22.20 -8.38
CA LYS A 94 -7.64 -22.00 -9.79
C LYS A 94 -6.77 -20.94 -10.45
N GLN A 95 -6.48 -19.86 -9.72
CA GLN A 95 -5.73 -18.71 -10.23
C GLN A 95 -4.26 -18.70 -9.79
N PHE A 96 -3.72 -19.85 -9.35
CA PHE A 96 -2.35 -19.93 -8.82
C PHE A 96 -1.30 -19.32 -9.76
N SER A 97 -1.45 -19.52 -11.07
CA SER A 97 -0.57 -18.96 -12.09
C SER A 97 -0.49 -17.42 -12.09
N LEU A 98 -1.51 -16.74 -11.57
CA LEU A 98 -1.54 -15.28 -11.45
C LEU A 98 -1.06 -14.79 -10.07
N PHE A 99 -1.22 -15.61 -9.03
CA PHE A 99 -0.99 -15.22 -7.62
C PHE A 99 0.21 -15.92 -6.94
N HIS A 100 1.03 -16.69 -7.67
CA HIS A 100 2.19 -17.40 -7.11
C HIS A 100 3.35 -16.48 -6.66
N SER A 101 3.32 -15.19 -7.02
CA SER A 101 4.42 -14.27 -6.75
C SER A 101 4.41 -13.80 -5.30
N ARG A 102 5.51 -14.06 -4.57
CA ARG A 102 5.68 -13.55 -3.20
C ARG A 102 6.03 -12.07 -3.22
N PRO A 103 5.36 -11.21 -2.44
CA PRO A 103 5.68 -9.79 -2.39
C PRO A 103 7.08 -9.59 -1.79
N MET A 104 8.03 -9.22 -2.64
CA MET A 104 9.36 -8.82 -2.18
C MET A 104 9.27 -7.43 -1.53
N ASN A 105 9.71 -7.33 -0.28
CA ASN A 105 9.82 -6.06 0.43
C ASN A 105 10.63 -5.08 -0.43
N PHE A 106 10.20 -3.83 -0.50
CA PHE A 106 10.87 -2.82 -1.34
C PHE A 106 12.37 -2.71 -1.01
N LEU A 107 12.73 -2.78 0.27
CA LEU A 107 14.13 -2.81 0.72
C LEU A 107 14.89 -4.02 0.21
N VAL A 108 14.31 -5.22 0.28
CA VAL A 108 14.97 -6.44 -0.24
C VAL A 108 15.13 -6.35 -1.76
N ARG A 109 14.15 -5.78 -2.47
CA ARG A 109 14.22 -5.56 -3.92
C ARG A 109 15.30 -4.53 -4.29
N MET A 110 15.45 -3.47 -3.49
CA MET A 110 16.48 -2.44 -3.65
C MET A 110 17.88 -2.98 -3.32
N LEU A 111 18.04 -3.67 -2.19
CA LEU A 111 19.29 -4.30 -1.80
C LEU A 111 19.73 -5.33 -2.85
N LYS A 112 18.80 -6.13 -3.37
CA LYS A 112 19.10 -7.07 -4.45
C LYS A 112 19.51 -6.38 -5.76
N SER A 113 19.05 -5.14 -6.03
CA SER A 113 19.46 -4.39 -7.22
C SER A 113 20.81 -3.67 -7.05
N ILE A 114 21.19 -3.33 -5.82
CA ILE A 114 22.44 -2.60 -5.51
C ILE A 114 23.58 -3.57 -5.16
N ALA A 115 23.28 -4.64 -4.45
CA ALA A 115 24.23 -5.63 -3.95
C ALA A 115 23.62 -7.06 -4.09
N PRO A 116 23.65 -7.64 -5.30
CA PRO A 116 23.00 -8.93 -5.58
C PRO A 116 23.57 -10.11 -4.77
N GLY A 117 24.77 -9.98 -4.20
CA GLY A 117 25.44 -11.01 -3.39
C GLY A 117 25.07 -11.04 -1.90
N LEU A 118 24.27 -10.08 -1.39
CA LEU A 118 23.90 -10.02 0.04
C LEU A 118 22.60 -10.78 0.39
N ALA A 119 21.90 -11.29 -0.61
CA ALA A 119 20.56 -11.88 -0.47
C ALA A 119 20.54 -13.39 -0.73
N SER A 120 21.64 -14.08 -0.42
CA SER A 120 21.73 -15.55 -0.37
C SER A 120 21.40 -16.07 1.02
#